data_AF-A0A812VJH9-F1
#
_entry.id   AF-A0A812VJH9-F1
#
_cell.length_a   1.000
_cell.length_b   1.000
_cell.length_c   1.000
_cell.angle_alpha   90.00
_cell.angle_beta   90.00
_cell.angle_gamma   90.00
#
_symmetry.space_group_name_H-M   'P 1'
#
loop_
_entity.id
_entity.type
_entity.pdbx_description
1 polymer ?
#
loop_
_entity_poly.entity_id
_entity_poly.type
_entity_poly.pdbx_seq_one_letter_code
_entity_poly.pdbx_strand_id
1 'polypeptide(L)'
;MKFFVALATLPWTRSLKVSIQVNVSQTQCANAAPNSCCKWQGRCEDGWVPRQPLREHIGSSNEECCEQTCMSFACPDGYVTNAAYRNNVGWNADVCCDRTCKDHSCSQDGYRVTPASQGKVGSTDDECCSKTCSLHSCGALWKPLEERAQWVGSSDAVCCEPLCAMMTCGAGWVLDGSKADQVGASREDCCAKTCETVTCPRNFGIPENKKHTAPNDESECCQPTCRQHVCSDGWVTDATRNDLFKSSDEGCCLKKCAAFECQEGWEKNADAKELLATSTETCCLKSCSLHECGTGWLANPSQKDVLGSSDEDCCEQSCALHNCGKGLTLKPAASTLSGTTDDACCETELCSHMRQLKPAGHCNGLSKEDCGKTYVESEPTATDSKDASKSVKHFVRCFFDETVSLCRINDNTASQCSDM
;
A
#
# COMPACT_ATOMS: atom_id res chain seq x y z
N MET A 1 62.06 -8.34 -15.16
CA MET A 1 62.90 -9.51 -15.48
C MET A 1 63.66 -9.96 -14.22
N LYS A 2 63.17 -11.01 -13.56
CA LYS A 2 63.91 -11.87 -12.63
C LYS A 2 63.09 -13.16 -12.54
N PHE A 3 63.66 -14.23 -13.07
CA PHE A 3 63.11 -15.58 -13.05
C PHE A 3 63.09 -16.10 -11.62
N PHE A 4 62.00 -16.71 -11.17
CA PHE A 4 62.08 -17.91 -10.33
C PHE A 4 60.90 -18.84 -10.64
N VAL A 5 61.27 -20.11 -10.68
CA VAL A 5 60.57 -21.25 -11.28
C VAL A 5 59.39 -21.68 -10.43
N ALA A 6 58.27 -21.95 -11.09
CA ALA A 6 57.11 -22.64 -10.54
C ALA A 6 57.42 -24.12 -10.37
N LEU A 7 57.14 -24.69 -9.20
CA LEU A 7 57.03 -26.14 -9.01
C LEU A 7 55.66 -26.44 -8.42
N ALA A 8 54.82 -26.98 -9.30
CA ALA A 8 53.52 -27.55 -9.01
C ALA A 8 53.67 -28.84 -8.18
N THR A 9 52.70 -29.02 -7.29
CA THR A 9 52.43 -30.21 -6.52
C THR A 9 51.95 -31.36 -7.41
N LEU A 10 52.52 -32.55 -7.21
CA LEU A 10 51.90 -33.83 -7.55
C LEU A 10 52.18 -34.86 -6.43
N PRO A 11 51.29 -35.85 -6.23
CA PRO A 11 51.13 -36.61 -4.99
C PRO A 11 51.89 -37.95 -5.00
N TRP A 12 52.03 -38.51 -3.79
CA TRP A 12 52.19 -39.94 -3.46
C TRP A 12 52.94 -40.82 -4.47
N THR A 13 54.17 -41.23 -4.12
CA THR A 13 54.52 -42.62 -3.76
C THR A 13 56.02 -42.84 -3.88
N ARG A 14 56.62 -43.21 -2.75
CA ARG A 14 57.51 -44.36 -2.52
C ARG A 14 58.33 -44.03 -1.29
N SER A 15 57.80 -44.35 -0.11
CA SER A 15 58.67 -44.63 1.02
C SER A 15 59.61 -45.74 0.58
N LEU A 16 60.87 -45.39 0.38
CA LEU A 16 61.96 -46.34 0.33
C LEU A 16 61.81 -47.20 1.59
N LYS A 17 61.31 -48.43 1.44
CA LYS A 17 61.46 -49.45 2.48
C LYS A 17 62.95 -49.81 2.50
N VAL A 18 63.74 -49.01 3.18
CA VAL A 18 65.05 -49.45 3.64
C VAL A 18 64.78 -50.40 4.79
N SER A 19 64.62 -51.68 4.49
CA SER A 19 64.86 -52.71 5.49
C SER A 19 66.35 -52.70 5.76
N ILE A 20 66.79 -52.00 6.81
CA ILE A 20 68.11 -52.19 7.37
C ILE A 20 68.09 -53.57 8.04
N GLN A 21 68.29 -54.62 7.25
CA GLN A 21 68.97 -55.79 7.77
C GLN A 21 70.37 -55.30 8.09
N VAL A 22 70.68 -55.15 9.38
CA VAL A 22 72.07 -54.94 9.80
C VAL A 22 72.81 -56.23 9.44
N ASN A 23 73.32 -56.29 8.21
CA ASN A 23 74.42 -57.19 7.90
C ASN A 23 75.56 -56.71 8.79
N VAL A 24 75.74 -57.40 9.92
CA VAL A 24 76.90 -57.24 10.80
C VAL A 24 78.10 -57.38 9.89
N SER A 25 78.76 -56.27 9.56
CA SER A 25 79.90 -56.35 8.68
C SER A 25 80.97 -57.14 9.42
N GLN A 26 81.39 -58.27 8.84
CA GLN A 26 82.43 -59.14 9.40
C GLN A 26 83.73 -58.39 9.74
N THR A 27 83.91 -57.19 9.18
CA THR A 27 85.02 -56.28 9.46
C THR A 27 85.02 -55.71 10.88
N GLN A 28 83.87 -55.61 11.58
CA GLN A 28 83.82 -55.09 12.95
C GLN A 28 84.36 -56.07 14.01
N CYS A 29 84.44 -57.36 13.70
CA CYS A 29 84.79 -58.41 14.66
C CYS A 29 86.21 -58.99 14.47
N ALA A 30 87.00 -58.41 13.57
CA ALA A 30 88.40 -58.76 13.42
C ALA A 30 89.18 -58.35 14.69
N ASN A 31 89.84 -59.32 15.33
CA ASN A 31 90.60 -59.17 16.59
C ASN A 31 89.78 -58.82 17.84
N ALA A 32 88.47 -59.08 17.87
CA ALA A 32 87.65 -58.87 19.05
C ALA A 32 88.06 -59.82 20.21
N ALA A 33 87.94 -59.36 21.46
CA ALA A 33 88.31 -60.13 22.65
C ALA A 33 87.53 -61.46 22.75
N PRO A 34 88.08 -62.52 23.38
CA PRO A 34 87.44 -63.85 23.42
C PRO A 34 86.04 -63.86 24.05
N ASN A 35 85.79 -62.95 24.99
CA ASN A 35 84.52 -62.75 25.68
C ASN A 35 83.66 -61.62 25.08
N SER A 36 84.03 -61.10 23.90
CA SER A 36 83.23 -60.08 23.23
C SER A 36 81.97 -60.66 22.57
N CYS A 37 80.96 -59.83 22.42
CA CYS A 37 79.70 -60.18 21.76
C CYS A 37 79.86 -60.56 20.28
N CYS A 38 81.01 -60.25 19.67
CA CYS A 38 81.40 -60.77 18.35
C CYS A 38 81.56 -62.30 18.28
N LYS A 39 81.73 -62.98 19.41
CA LYS A 39 81.87 -64.44 19.50
C LYS A 39 80.61 -65.13 20.01
N TRP A 40 79.59 -64.37 20.38
CA TRP A 40 78.29 -64.90 20.77
C TRP A 40 77.55 -65.44 19.53
N GLN A 41 77.16 -66.72 19.58
CA GLN A 41 76.53 -67.44 18.46
C GLN A 41 75.00 -67.37 18.50
N GLY A 42 74.42 -66.78 19.55
CA GLY A 42 72.97 -66.59 19.66
C GLY A 42 72.46 -65.56 18.65
N ARG A 43 71.20 -65.72 18.22
CA ARG A 43 70.48 -64.65 17.53
C ARG A 43 69.68 -63.87 18.57
N CYS A 44 69.64 -62.55 18.42
CA CYS A 44 68.76 -61.73 19.23
C CYS A 44 67.30 -62.20 19.04
N GLU A 45 66.58 -62.27 20.15
CA GLU A 45 65.16 -62.64 20.18
C GLU A 45 64.27 -61.56 19.52
N ASP A 46 63.02 -61.90 19.22
CA ASP A 46 62.06 -60.94 18.67
C ASP A 46 61.93 -59.72 19.61
N GLY A 47 62.09 -58.53 19.04
CA GLY A 47 62.11 -57.29 19.81
C GLY A 47 63.50 -56.89 20.34
N TRP A 48 64.57 -57.58 19.94
CA TRP A 48 65.96 -57.24 20.26
C TRP A 48 66.83 -57.13 19.01
N VAL A 49 67.87 -56.29 19.07
CA VAL A 49 68.90 -56.19 18.02
C VAL A 49 70.31 -56.24 18.61
N PRO A 50 71.35 -56.64 17.84
CA PRO A 50 72.71 -56.73 18.37
C PRO A 50 73.25 -55.35 18.75
N ARG A 51 73.87 -55.23 19.94
CA ARG A 51 74.52 -53.99 20.38
C ARG A 51 75.62 -53.59 19.41
N GLN A 52 75.72 -52.30 19.11
CA GLN A 52 76.75 -51.77 18.22
C GLN A 52 77.68 -50.78 18.94
N PRO A 53 79.01 -50.88 18.74
CA PRO A 53 79.72 -51.93 17.97
C PRO A 53 79.95 -53.22 18.80
N LEU A 54 79.67 -54.40 18.22
CA LEU A 54 79.70 -55.70 18.94
C LEU A 54 81.03 -56.01 19.66
N ARG A 55 82.15 -55.56 19.10
CA ARG A 55 83.49 -55.87 19.64
C ARG A 55 83.78 -55.20 20.98
N GLU A 56 83.06 -54.12 21.30
CA GLU A 56 83.28 -53.30 22.50
C GLU A 56 82.38 -53.76 23.67
N HIS A 57 81.40 -54.61 23.39
CA HIS A 57 80.56 -55.25 24.41
C HIS A 57 81.09 -56.63 24.74
N ILE A 58 81.17 -56.93 26.04
CA ILE A 58 81.57 -58.23 26.59
C ILE A 58 80.31 -58.96 27.04
N GLY A 59 80.16 -60.22 26.65
CA GLY A 59 78.96 -60.98 26.96
C GLY A 59 78.87 -62.32 26.25
N SER A 60 77.94 -63.15 26.72
CA SER A 60 77.62 -64.48 26.16
C SER A 60 76.13 -64.81 26.18
N SER A 61 75.28 -63.84 26.55
CA SER A 61 73.81 -63.95 26.63
C SER A 61 73.10 -62.90 25.78
N ASN A 62 71.78 -63.05 25.63
CA ASN A 62 70.93 -62.13 24.87
C ASN A 62 70.91 -60.73 25.52
N GLU A 63 70.84 -60.65 26.85
CA GLU A 63 70.79 -59.39 27.60
C GLU A 63 72.13 -58.63 27.55
N GLU A 64 73.24 -59.35 27.46
CA GLU A 64 74.58 -58.77 27.38
C GLU A 64 74.93 -58.31 25.95
N CYS A 65 74.52 -59.09 24.93
CA CYS A 65 74.93 -58.87 23.55
C CYS A 65 73.87 -58.24 22.63
N CYS A 66 72.62 -58.20 23.06
CA CYS A 66 71.54 -57.52 22.38
C CYS A 66 71.00 -56.36 23.23
N GLU A 67 70.26 -55.49 22.56
CA GLU A 67 69.52 -54.39 23.16
C GLU A 67 68.07 -54.42 22.69
N GLN A 68 67.17 -54.06 23.61
CA GLN A 68 65.75 -54.02 23.35
C GLN A 68 65.40 -52.96 22.32
N THR A 69 64.51 -53.32 21.42
CA THR A 69 63.84 -52.39 20.52
C THR A 69 62.59 -51.83 21.18
N CYS A 70 62.03 -50.79 20.59
CA CYS A 70 60.76 -50.21 21.03
C CYS A 70 59.56 -51.19 20.95
N MET A 71 59.73 -52.37 20.35
CA MET A 71 58.72 -53.44 20.35
C MET A 71 58.29 -53.87 21.76
N SER A 72 59.20 -53.85 22.74
CA SER A 72 58.92 -54.21 24.13
C SER A 72 58.70 -53.00 25.04
N PHE A 73 58.76 -51.77 24.49
CA PHE A 73 58.60 -50.55 25.26
C PHE A 73 57.12 -50.17 25.39
N ALA A 74 56.63 -50.08 26.62
CA ALA A 74 55.29 -49.59 26.91
C ALA A 74 55.29 -48.05 27.01
N CYS A 75 54.53 -47.39 26.13
CA CYS A 75 54.43 -45.94 26.14
C CYS A 75 53.76 -45.46 27.45
N PRO A 76 54.37 -44.50 28.17
CA PRO A 76 53.74 -43.92 29.35
C PRO A 76 52.53 -43.07 28.96
N ASP A 77 51.78 -42.62 29.97
CA ASP A 77 50.66 -41.70 29.76
C ASP A 77 51.12 -40.43 29.02
N GLY A 78 50.28 -39.92 28.12
CA GLY A 78 50.64 -38.83 27.22
C GLY A 78 51.39 -39.25 25.95
N TYR A 79 51.64 -40.55 25.75
CA TYR A 79 52.30 -41.10 24.55
C TYR A 79 51.52 -42.27 23.96
N VAL A 80 51.67 -42.49 22.65
CA VAL A 80 51.09 -43.65 21.94
C VAL A 80 52.13 -44.38 21.11
N THR A 81 51.95 -45.69 20.95
CA THR A 81 52.86 -46.53 20.16
C THR A 81 52.74 -46.20 18.67
N ASN A 82 53.87 -46.08 17.99
CA ASN A 82 53.93 -45.95 16.53
C ASN A 82 54.67 -47.16 15.93
N ALA A 83 54.02 -47.85 15.00
CA ALA A 83 54.61 -49.02 14.33
C ALA A 83 55.92 -48.69 13.58
N ALA A 84 56.13 -47.44 13.18
CA ALA A 84 57.36 -46.99 12.53
C ALA A 84 58.58 -47.10 13.45
N TYR A 85 58.42 -46.96 14.77
CA TYR A 85 59.52 -47.00 15.73
C TYR A 85 59.82 -48.41 16.24
N ARG A 86 59.03 -49.42 15.85
CA ARG A 86 59.14 -50.79 16.38
C ARG A 86 60.56 -51.34 16.38
N ASN A 87 61.38 -50.99 15.38
CA ASN A 87 62.76 -51.47 15.24
C ASN A 87 63.82 -50.48 15.75
N ASN A 88 63.42 -49.32 16.27
CA ASN A 88 64.35 -48.38 16.90
C ASN A 88 64.87 -49.01 18.19
N VAL A 89 66.15 -48.80 18.46
CA VAL A 89 66.75 -49.11 19.76
C VAL A 89 66.46 -47.95 20.70
N GLY A 90 65.78 -48.22 21.80
CA GLY A 90 65.43 -47.20 22.78
C GLY A 90 64.68 -47.78 23.97
N TRP A 91 64.83 -47.11 25.10
CA TRP A 91 64.17 -47.45 26.38
C TRP A 91 63.46 -46.25 26.99
N ASN A 92 63.13 -45.25 26.18
CA ASN A 92 62.40 -44.07 26.61
C ASN A 92 61.36 -43.66 25.55
N ALA A 93 60.39 -42.87 25.99
CA ALA A 93 59.24 -42.51 25.19
C ALA A 93 59.59 -41.62 23.99
N ASP A 94 60.62 -40.76 24.09
CA ASP A 94 61.02 -39.86 22.99
C ASP A 94 61.59 -40.63 21.77
N VAL A 95 62.06 -41.86 21.96
CA VAL A 95 62.58 -42.73 20.88
C VAL A 95 61.53 -43.73 20.38
N CYS A 96 60.65 -44.19 21.28
CA CYS A 96 59.79 -45.34 21.04
C CYS A 96 58.32 -45.01 20.84
N CYS A 97 57.89 -43.78 21.11
CA CYS A 97 56.49 -43.39 21.11
C CYS A 97 56.29 -42.02 20.47
N ASP A 98 55.07 -41.77 20.00
CA ASP A 98 54.64 -40.43 19.63
C ASP A 98 54.04 -39.72 20.84
N ARG A 99 54.42 -38.46 21.04
CA ARG A 99 53.76 -37.58 22.01
C ARG A 99 52.32 -37.31 21.58
N THR A 100 51.43 -37.29 22.56
CA THR A 100 50.06 -36.82 22.38
C THR A 100 49.89 -35.42 22.94
N CYS A 101 48.79 -34.79 22.59
CA CYS A 101 48.44 -33.48 23.08
C CYS A 101 48.03 -33.43 24.56
N LYS A 102 48.01 -34.57 25.27
CA LYS A 102 47.52 -34.67 26.65
C LYS A 102 48.17 -33.67 27.60
N ASP A 103 49.50 -33.54 27.52
CA ASP A 103 50.30 -32.67 28.40
C ASP A 103 50.72 -31.38 27.69
N HIS A 104 50.16 -31.10 26.51
CA HIS A 104 50.48 -29.91 25.74
C HIS A 104 49.88 -28.67 26.40
N SER A 105 50.70 -27.62 26.55
CA SER A 105 50.24 -26.33 27.06
C SER A 105 50.18 -25.33 25.92
N CYS A 106 48.98 -24.82 25.63
CA CYS A 106 48.77 -23.84 24.56
C CYS A 106 49.47 -22.52 24.91
N SER A 107 50.29 -22.02 23.98
CA SER A 107 51.13 -20.84 24.23
C SER A 107 50.37 -19.53 24.13
N GLN A 108 49.25 -19.50 23.41
CA GLN A 108 48.41 -18.33 23.21
C GLN A 108 47.17 -18.35 24.12
N ASP A 109 46.86 -17.20 24.71
CA ASP A 109 45.61 -16.99 25.44
C ASP A 109 44.40 -17.23 24.52
N GLY A 110 43.35 -17.83 25.08
CA GLY A 110 42.16 -18.19 24.31
C GLY A 110 42.30 -19.45 23.45
N TYR A 111 43.30 -20.28 23.74
CA TYR A 111 43.44 -21.63 23.19
C TYR A 111 43.56 -22.66 24.31
N ARG A 112 43.00 -23.85 24.10
CA ARG A 112 43.14 -24.95 25.06
C ARG A 112 43.12 -26.33 24.40
N VAL A 113 43.71 -27.31 25.08
CA VAL A 113 43.57 -28.73 24.74
C VAL A 113 42.17 -29.20 25.15
N THR A 114 41.50 -29.92 24.25
CA THR A 114 40.17 -30.49 24.51
C THR A 114 40.28 -31.96 24.92
N PRO A 115 39.29 -32.53 25.62
CA PRO A 115 39.26 -33.97 25.89
C PRO A 115 39.38 -34.83 24.61
N ALA A 116 38.82 -34.37 23.50
CA ALA A 116 38.95 -35.06 22.20
C ALA A 116 40.37 -34.97 21.64
N SER A 117 41.09 -33.86 21.88
CA SER A 117 42.45 -33.65 21.40
C SER A 117 43.49 -34.37 22.25
N GLN A 118 43.23 -34.68 23.53
CA GLN A 118 44.23 -35.26 24.43
C GLN A 118 44.88 -36.55 23.89
N GLY A 119 44.13 -37.40 23.19
CA GLY A 119 44.66 -38.64 22.59
C GLY A 119 45.26 -38.48 21.19
N LYS A 120 45.23 -37.28 20.61
CA LYS A 120 45.77 -37.00 19.28
C LYS A 120 47.29 -36.91 19.35
N VAL A 121 47.98 -37.55 18.40
CA VAL A 121 49.43 -37.36 18.18
C VAL A 121 49.70 -35.92 17.76
N GLY A 122 50.61 -35.27 18.47
CA GLY A 122 50.98 -33.88 18.24
C GLY A 122 51.78 -33.30 19.40
N SER A 123 52.53 -32.25 19.10
CA SER A 123 53.34 -31.54 20.11
C SER A 123 53.41 -30.03 19.86
N THR A 124 52.59 -29.53 18.96
CA THR A 124 52.52 -28.11 18.58
C THR A 124 51.13 -27.55 18.83
N ASP A 125 51.03 -26.22 18.99
CA ASP A 125 49.75 -25.54 19.21
C ASP A 125 48.75 -25.82 18.08
N ASP A 126 49.19 -25.78 16.81
CA ASP A 126 48.32 -26.06 15.65
C ASP A 126 47.76 -27.48 15.65
N GLU A 127 48.47 -28.43 16.24
CA GLU A 127 48.02 -29.82 16.34
C GLU A 127 47.11 -30.04 17.54
N CYS A 128 47.41 -29.41 18.67
CA CYS A 128 46.85 -29.76 19.97
C CYS A 128 45.80 -28.80 20.50
N CYS A 129 45.85 -27.54 20.09
CA CYS A 129 45.06 -26.49 20.67
C CYS A 129 43.85 -26.14 19.80
N SER A 130 42.74 -25.79 20.47
CA SER A 130 41.53 -25.28 19.81
C SER A 130 41.18 -23.92 20.37
N LYS A 131 40.70 -23.04 19.48
CA LYS A 131 40.24 -21.70 19.84
C LYS A 131 39.09 -21.78 20.83
N THR A 132 39.09 -20.87 21.80
CA THR A 132 37.97 -20.64 22.70
C THR A 132 37.17 -19.42 22.29
N CYS A 133 35.97 -19.30 22.85
CA CYS A 133 35.07 -18.20 22.55
C CYS A 133 35.60 -16.82 22.93
N SER A 134 36.60 -16.72 23.81
CA SER A 134 37.31 -15.47 24.10
C SER A 134 38.01 -14.87 22.87
N LEU A 135 38.25 -15.66 21.81
CA LEU A 135 38.81 -15.19 20.54
C LEU A 135 37.75 -15.00 19.45
N HIS A 136 36.48 -15.24 19.77
CA HIS A 136 35.37 -15.14 18.82
C HIS A 136 34.71 -13.76 18.91
N SER A 137 34.59 -13.09 17.77
CA SER A 137 33.83 -11.84 17.66
C SER A 137 32.42 -12.15 17.18
N CYS A 138 31.43 -11.80 18.01
CA CYS A 138 30.02 -12.02 17.67
C CYS A 138 29.57 -11.13 16.50
N GLY A 139 28.70 -11.68 15.65
CA GLY A 139 28.01 -10.91 14.60
C GLY A 139 27.10 -9.80 15.16
N ALA A 140 26.63 -8.91 14.28
CA ALA A 140 25.89 -7.70 14.67
C ALA A 140 24.62 -7.94 15.51
N LEU A 141 24.01 -9.12 15.38
CA LEU A 141 22.78 -9.49 16.11
C LEU A 141 23.03 -10.46 17.27
N TRP A 142 24.28 -10.55 17.72
CA TRP A 142 24.72 -11.48 18.74
C TRP A 142 25.58 -10.76 19.77
N LYS A 143 25.44 -11.13 21.04
CA LYS A 143 26.24 -10.60 22.14
C LYS A 143 27.17 -11.68 22.70
N PRO A 144 28.43 -11.37 23.02
CA PRO A 144 29.33 -12.33 23.66
C PRO A 144 28.79 -12.74 25.03
N LEU A 145 28.94 -14.02 25.35
CA LEU A 145 28.63 -14.53 26.68
C LEU A 145 29.92 -14.77 27.45
N GLU A 146 30.18 -13.92 28.44
CA GLU A 146 31.39 -13.99 29.28
C GLU A 146 31.54 -15.36 29.96
N GLU A 147 30.43 -15.97 30.37
CA GLU A 147 30.40 -17.31 30.97
C GLU A 147 30.91 -18.41 30.02
N ARG A 148 30.85 -18.16 28.70
CA ARG A 148 31.34 -19.08 27.66
C ARG A 148 32.72 -18.73 27.16
N ALA A 149 33.40 -17.69 27.66
CA ALA A 149 34.71 -17.25 27.15
C ALA A 149 35.74 -18.39 27.03
N GLN A 150 35.70 -19.35 27.97
CA GLN A 150 36.58 -20.51 27.98
C GLN A 150 36.12 -21.64 27.05
N TRP A 151 34.86 -21.69 26.61
CA TRP A 151 34.33 -22.80 25.79
C TRP A 151 35.07 -22.94 24.46
N VAL A 152 35.24 -24.16 23.97
CA VAL A 152 35.85 -24.39 22.65
C VAL A 152 34.82 -24.10 21.59
N GLY A 153 35.14 -23.17 20.69
CA GLY A 153 34.22 -22.70 19.67
C GLY A 153 34.75 -21.48 18.95
N SER A 154 34.24 -21.25 17.74
CA SER A 154 34.58 -20.10 16.90
C SER A 154 33.39 -19.69 16.03
N SER A 155 32.18 -19.80 16.57
CA SER A 155 30.93 -19.50 15.88
C SER A 155 29.93 -18.86 16.82
N ASP A 156 29.07 -17.99 16.29
CA ASP A 156 28.05 -17.28 17.07
C ASP A 156 27.15 -18.22 17.88
N ALA A 157 26.73 -19.34 17.28
CA ALA A 157 25.87 -20.33 17.93
C ALA A 157 26.49 -20.98 19.19
N VAL A 158 27.82 -20.99 19.29
CA VAL A 158 28.55 -21.56 20.44
C VAL A 158 28.92 -20.45 21.43
N CYS A 159 29.44 -19.34 20.91
CA CYS A 159 30.13 -18.33 21.70
C CYS A 159 29.29 -17.12 22.09
N CYS A 160 28.12 -16.95 21.47
CA CYS A 160 27.31 -15.77 21.62
C CYS A 160 25.86 -16.13 21.96
N GLU A 161 25.09 -15.12 22.33
CA GLU A 161 23.64 -15.21 22.51
C GLU A 161 22.91 -14.24 21.56
N PRO A 162 21.77 -14.65 20.99
CA PRO A 162 21.06 -13.83 20.04
C PRO A 162 20.44 -12.61 20.75
N LEU A 163 20.48 -11.48 20.06
CA LEU A 163 19.76 -10.29 20.47
C LEU A 163 18.29 -10.39 20.08
N CYS A 164 17.44 -9.67 20.80
CA CYS A 164 16.01 -9.60 20.52
C CYS A 164 15.71 -9.14 19.09
N ALA A 165 16.57 -8.34 18.47
CA ALA A 165 16.46 -7.97 17.06
C ALA A 165 16.36 -9.16 16.08
N MET A 166 16.78 -10.37 16.46
CA MET A 166 16.60 -11.59 15.65
C MET A 166 15.24 -12.26 15.81
N MET A 167 14.42 -11.84 16.77
CA MET A 167 13.19 -12.55 17.12
C MET A 167 12.02 -12.22 16.19
N THR A 168 11.14 -13.20 16.05
CA THR A 168 9.83 -13.07 15.39
C THR A 168 8.71 -13.24 16.42
N CYS A 169 7.84 -12.23 16.55
CA CYS A 169 6.91 -12.14 17.68
C CYS A 169 5.55 -12.87 17.50
N GLY A 170 5.19 -13.23 16.27
CA GLY A 170 3.91 -13.90 15.97
C GLY A 170 2.68 -13.00 16.10
N ALA A 171 1.48 -13.57 15.94
CA ALA A 171 0.22 -12.82 15.94
C ALA A 171 -0.08 -12.16 17.32
N GLY A 172 -0.56 -10.92 17.30
CA GLY A 172 -0.84 -10.11 18.50
C GLY A 172 0.39 -9.51 19.19
N TRP A 173 1.58 -9.59 18.57
CA TRP A 173 2.83 -9.08 19.13
C TRP A 173 3.72 -8.45 18.04
N VAL A 174 4.52 -7.47 18.43
CA VAL A 174 5.55 -6.85 17.59
C VAL A 174 6.87 -6.77 18.34
N LEU A 175 7.97 -6.65 17.60
CA LEU A 175 9.29 -6.47 18.20
C LEU A 175 9.30 -5.20 19.04
N ASP A 176 9.77 -5.32 20.30
CA ASP A 176 9.97 -4.16 21.15
C ASP A 176 11.30 -3.51 20.77
N GLY A 177 11.22 -2.42 20.00
CA GLY A 177 12.40 -1.67 19.55
C GLY A 177 13.28 -1.18 20.70
N SER A 178 12.72 -0.96 21.90
CA SER A 178 13.50 -0.57 23.09
C SER A 178 14.37 -1.70 23.65
N LYS A 179 14.09 -2.94 23.25
CA LYS A 179 14.81 -4.14 23.67
C LYS A 179 15.62 -4.78 22.56
N ALA A 180 15.67 -4.19 21.37
CA ALA A 180 16.32 -4.78 20.19
C ALA A 180 17.77 -5.23 20.46
N ASP A 181 18.54 -4.45 21.23
CA ASP A 181 19.94 -4.71 21.58
C ASP A 181 20.12 -5.53 22.88
N GLN A 182 19.02 -6.01 23.48
CA GLN A 182 19.05 -6.87 24.65
C GLN A 182 19.12 -8.33 24.25
N VAL A 183 19.75 -9.15 25.10
CA VAL A 183 19.73 -10.60 24.93
C VAL A 183 18.35 -11.13 25.28
N GLY A 184 17.79 -11.96 24.41
CA GLY A 184 16.51 -12.60 24.67
C GLY A 184 16.16 -13.63 23.61
N ALA A 185 15.55 -14.73 24.04
CA ALA A 185 15.17 -15.85 23.19
C ALA A 185 13.67 -16.15 23.23
N SER A 186 12.91 -15.44 24.09
CA SER A 186 11.47 -15.61 24.21
C SER A 186 10.72 -14.39 23.68
N ARG A 187 9.44 -14.61 23.37
CA ARG A 187 8.54 -13.54 22.95
C ARG A 187 8.31 -12.54 24.09
N GLU A 188 8.24 -13.04 25.31
CA GLU A 188 7.99 -12.23 26.50
C GLU A 188 9.17 -11.31 26.82
N ASP A 189 10.39 -11.74 26.50
CA ASP A 189 11.60 -10.91 26.63
C ASP A 189 11.62 -9.82 25.56
N CYS A 190 11.42 -10.21 24.29
CA CYS A 190 11.78 -9.38 23.13
C CYS A 190 10.64 -8.64 22.45
N CYS A 191 9.39 -8.98 22.76
CA CYS A 191 8.23 -8.48 22.04
C CYS A 191 7.29 -7.69 22.96
N ALA A 192 6.55 -6.78 22.36
CA ALA A 192 5.44 -6.07 22.98
C ALA A 192 4.12 -6.59 22.42
N LYS A 193 3.10 -6.70 23.27
CA LYS A 193 1.73 -6.98 22.82
C LYS A 193 1.25 -5.83 21.93
N THR A 194 0.43 -6.14 20.95
CA THR A 194 -0.21 -5.13 20.11
C THR A 194 -1.61 -4.80 20.59
N CYS A 195 -2.17 -3.72 20.03
CA CYS A 195 -3.56 -3.36 20.23
C CYS A 195 -4.54 -4.49 19.86
N GLU A 196 -4.22 -5.39 18.93
CA GLU A 196 -5.07 -6.54 18.58
C GLU A 196 -5.47 -7.40 19.80
N THR A 197 -4.69 -7.36 20.89
CA THR A 197 -4.98 -8.08 22.14
C THR A 197 -5.86 -7.29 23.14
N VAL A 198 -6.17 -6.03 22.83
CA VAL A 198 -6.92 -5.12 23.71
C VAL A 198 -8.42 -5.31 23.47
N THR A 199 -9.19 -5.35 24.56
CA THR A 199 -10.66 -5.28 24.50
C THR A 199 -11.09 -3.84 24.75
N CYS A 200 -11.75 -3.21 23.79
CA CYS A 200 -12.20 -1.84 23.93
C CYS A 200 -13.53 -1.72 24.69
N PRO A 201 -13.77 -0.58 25.36
CA PRO A 201 -15.06 -0.26 25.97
C PRO A 201 -16.22 -0.25 24.97
N ARG A 202 -17.44 -0.21 25.51
CA ARG A 202 -18.65 -0.09 24.68
C ARG A 202 -18.57 1.16 23.80
N ASN A 203 -18.89 0.98 22.51
CA ASN A 203 -18.85 2.00 21.46
C ASN A 203 -17.44 2.46 21.03
N PHE A 204 -16.39 1.80 21.49
CA PHE A 204 -15.02 1.99 21.03
C PHE A 204 -14.57 0.78 20.21
N GLY A 205 -13.56 0.99 19.36
CA GLY A 205 -12.95 -0.05 18.56
C GLY A 205 -11.48 0.24 18.28
N ILE A 206 -10.81 -0.70 17.62
CA ILE A 206 -9.40 -0.58 17.25
C ILE A 206 -9.30 -0.30 15.76
N PRO A 207 -8.82 0.89 15.36
CA PRO A 207 -8.58 1.20 13.96
C PRO A 207 -7.60 0.22 13.32
N GLU A 208 -7.78 -0.09 12.04
CA GLU A 208 -6.90 -1.02 11.31
C GLU A 208 -5.43 -0.62 11.42
N ASN A 209 -5.14 0.68 11.32
CA ASN A 209 -3.79 1.24 11.41
C ASN A 209 -3.17 1.14 12.82
N LYS A 210 -3.94 0.76 13.85
CA LYS A 210 -3.44 0.56 15.22
C LYS A 210 -3.36 -0.92 15.62
N LYS A 211 -3.98 -1.85 14.90
CA LYS A 211 -4.02 -3.28 15.29
C LYS A 211 -2.65 -3.89 15.58
N HIS A 212 -1.65 -3.52 14.78
CA HIS A 212 -0.29 -4.08 14.86
C HIS A 212 0.71 -3.11 15.51
N THR A 213 0.24 -2.12 16.26
CA THR A 213 1.12 -1.21 17.01
C THR A 213 1.14 -1.58 18.48
N ALA A 214 2.28 -1.36 19.12
CA ALA A 214 2.41 -1.25 20.57
C ALA A 214 2.37 0.24 20.96
N PRO A 215 2.04 0.61 22.22
CA PRO A 215 1.67 -0.25 23.36
C PRO A 215 0.28 -0.91 23.24
N ASN A 216 -0.04 -1.82 24.17
CA ASN A 216 -1.30 -2.56 24.25
C ASN A 216 -2.25 -2.03 25.34
N ASP A 217 -2.27 -0.72 25.56
CA ASP A 217 -3.17 -0.11 26.52
C ASP A 217 -4.46 0.40 25.87
N GLU A 218 -5.54 0.41 26.63
CA GLU A 218 -6.86 0.81 26.16
C GLU A 218 -6.91 2.25 25.63
N SER A 219 -6.26 3.19 26.33
CA SER A 219 -6.27 4.61 25.97
C SER A 219 -5.58 4.90 24.64
N GLU A 220 -4.50 4.19 24.33
CA GLU A 220 -3.76 4.36 23.08
C GLU A 220 -4.38 3.54 21.96
N CYS A 221 -4.94 2.36 22.24
CA CYS A 221 -5.47 1.46 21.22
C CYS A 221 -6.89 1.81 20.78
N CYS A 222 -7.75 2.20 21.71
CA CYS A 222 -9.18 2.33 21.47
C CYS A 222 -9.57 3.72 21.01
N GLN A 223 -10.41 3.79 19.98
CA GLN A 223 -10.98 5.02 19.45
C GLN A 223 -12.50 4.96 19.42
N PRO A 224 -13.18 6.11 19.59
CA PRO A 224 -14.63 6.18 19.52
C PRO A 224 -15.11 5.79 18.12
N THR A 225 -16.18 5.01 18.07
CA THR A 225 -16.86 4.65 16.81
C THR A 225 -18.15 5.47 16.67
N CYS A 226 -18.77 5.42 15.50
CA CYS A 226 -20.07 6.05 15.29
C CYS A 226 -21.17 5.54 16.24
N ARG A 227 -21.01 4.38 16.89
CA ARG A 227 -21.91 3.95 17.98
C ARG A 227 -21.95 4.92 19.17
N GLN A 228 -20.91 5.73 19.36
CA GLN A 228 -20.86 6.76 20.39
C GLN A 228 -21.46 8.09 19.92
N HIS A 229 -21.54 8.31 18.60
CA HIS A 229 -22.03 9.56 18.04
C HIS A 229 -23.55 9.67 18.16
N VAL A 230 -24.02 10.81 18.67
CA VAL A 230 -25.45 11.13 18.76
C VAL A 230 -25.78 12.08 17.61
N CYS A 231 -26.67 11.65 16.72
CA CYS A 231 -27.06 12.46 15.56
C CYS A 231 -27.81 13.72 15.99
N SER A 232 -27.42 14.86 15.43
CA SER A 232 -28.11 16.14 15.67
C SER A 232 -29.51 16.19 15.06
N ASP A 233 -30.26 17.25 15.36
CA ASP A 233 -31.59 17.49 14.77
C ASP A 233 -31.53 17.48 13.24
N GLY A 234 -32.49 16.77 12.63
CA GLY A 234 -32.53 16.57 11.18
C GLY A 234 -31.60 15.46 10.67
N TRP A 235 -31.02 14.66 11.55
CA TRP A 235 -30.26 13.46 11.21
C TRP A 235 -30.80 12.23 11.94
N VAL A 236 -30.43 11.03 11.48
CA VAL A 236 -30.79 9.75 12.11
C VAL A 236 -29.63 8.78 12.07
N THR A 237 -29.55 7.87 13.04
CA THR A 237 -28.48 6.89 13.16
C THR A 237 -28.38 5.99 11.93
N ASP A 238 -27.17 5.81 11.42
CA ASP A 238 -26.87 4.85 10.35
C ASP A 238 -26.20 3.59 10.92
N ALA A 239 -26.97 2.51 11.05
CA ALA A 239 -26.43 1.26 11.61
C ALA A 239 -25.30 0.66 10.74
N THR A 240 -25.25 0.99 9.44
CA THR A 240 -24.18 0.53 8.53
C THR A 240 -22.84 1.20 8.80
N ARG A 241 -22.85 2.35 9.50
CA ARG A 241 -21.66 3.15 9.83
C ARG A 241 -21.20 2.96 11.26
N ASN A 242 -21.89 2.15 12.06
CA ASN A 242 -21.63 1.98 13.49
C ASN A 242 -20.15 1.79 13.84
N ASP A 243 -19.42 0.99 13.05
CA ASP A 243 -18.03 0.64 13.34
C ASP A 243 -17.00 1.57 12.65
N LEU A 244 -17.44 2.67 12.04
CA LEU A 244 -16.56 3.69 11.48
C LEU A 244 -15.99 4.59 12.59
N PHE A 245 -14.73 4.99 12.42
CA PHE A 245 -14.02 5.93 13.29
C PHE A 245 -14.24 7.37 12.82
N LYS A 246 -15.48 7.86 12.99
CA LYS A 246 -15.89 9.24 12.69
C LYS A 246 -16.62 9.84 13.90
N SER A 247 -16.77 11.16 13.90
CA SER A 247 -17.33 11.92 15.03
C SER A 247 -18.23 13.09 14.60
N SER A 248 -18.78 13.04 13.38
CA SER A 248 -19.69 14.06 12.85
C SER A 248 -20.94 13.41 12.26
N ASP A 249 -21.99 14.19 12.09
CA ASP A 249 -23.25 13.72 11.51
C ASP A 249 -23.04 13.22 10.08
N GLU A 250 -22.24 13.91 9.27
CA GLU A 250 -21.91 13.48 7.90
C GLU A 250 -21.20 12.12 7.89
N GLY A 251 -20.37 11.86 8.91
CA GLY A 251 -19.61 10.63 9.03
C GLY A 251 -20.42 9.46 9.60
N CYS A 252 -21.37 9.72 10.51
CA CYS A 252 -22.01 8.69 11.32
C CYS A 252 -23.52 8.54 11.11
N CYS A 253 -24.17 9.52 10.48
CA CYS A 253 -25.62 9.62 10.40
C CYS A 253 -26.12 9.71 8.96
N LEU A 254 -27.42 9.50 8.80
CA LEU A 254 -28.16 9.80 7.59
C LEU A 254 -28.90 11.13 7.76
N LYS A 255 -28.81 11.98 6.75
CA LYS A 255 -29.49 13.28 6.72
C LYS A 255 -30.99 13.07 6.43
N LYS A 256 -31.86 13.74 7.20
CA LYS A 256 -33.29 13.87 6.89
C LYS A 256 -33.54 15.12 6.05
N CYS A 257 -34.67 15.18 5.37
CA CYS A 257 -35.08 16.35 4.59
C CYS A 257 -35.20 17.63 5.43
N ALA A 258 -35.46 17.53 6.74
CA ALA A 258 -35.41 18.67 7.67
C ALA A 258 -34.09 19.47 7.55
N ALA A 259 -32.95 18.77 7.47
CA ALA A 259 -31.60 19.33 7.36
C ALA A 259 -31.06 19.36 5.92
N PHE A 260 -31.89 19.02 4.94
CA PHE A 260 -31.53 19.13 3.53
C PHE A 260 -31.64 20.59 3.06
N GLU A 261 -30.76 21.00 2.16
CA GLU A 261 -30.76 22.34 1.57
C GLU A 261 -31.22 22.24 0.13
N CYS A 262 -32.33 22.93 -0.18
CA CYS A 262 -32.86 22.99 -1.53
C CYS A 262 -32.05 23.98 -2.38
N GLN A 263 -31.89 23.67 -3.66
CA GLN A 263 -31.20 24.53 -4.62
C GLN A 263 -32.12 25.70 -5.05
N GLU A 264 -31.57 26.68 -5.77
CA GLU A 264 -32.37 27.77 -6.34
C GLU A 264 -33.51 27.22 -7.23
N GLY A 265 -34.70 27.80 -7.11
CA GLY A 265 -35.91 27.32 -7.78
C GLY A 265 -36.57 26.11 -7.12
N TRP A 266 -36.10 25.70 -5.94
CA TRP A 266 -36.69 24.65 -5.12
C TRP A 266 -36.95 25.13 -3.70
N GLU A 267 -38.06 24.68 -3.13
CA GLU A 267 -38.47 25.00 -1.76
C GLU A 267 -38.64 23.73 -0.93
N LYS A 268 -38.46 23.84 0.39
CA LYS A 268 -38.58 22.66 1.27
C LYS A 268 -39.98 22.08 1.24
N ASN A 269 -40.06 20.78 0.99
CA ASN A 269 -41.30 20.03 1.17
C ASN A 269 -41.53 19.80 2.67
N ALA A 270 -42.45 20.56 3.27
CA ALA A 270 -42.78 20.46 4.69
C ALA A 270 -43.26 19.05 5.08
N ASP A 271 -43.94 18.35 4.18
CA ASP A 271 -44.47 17.01 4.42
C ASP A 271 -43.37 15.93 4.38
N ALA A 272 -42.25 16.22 3.72
CA ALA A 272 -41.11 15.32 3.62
C ALA A 272 -40.12 15.44 4.78
N LYS A 273 -40.35 16.34 5.76
CA LYS A 273 -39.37 16.69 6.81
C LYS A 273 -38.70 15.47 7.49
N GLU A 274 -39.47 14.43 7.77
CA GLU A 274 -39.01 13.21 8.46
C GLU A 274 -38.44 12.13 7.52
N LEU A 275 -38.53 12.32 6.21
CA LEU A 275 -37.97 11.40 5.22
C LEU A 275 -36.44 11.53 5.15
N LEU A 276 -35.79 10.47 4.70
CA LEU A 276 -34.36 10.48 4.41
C LEU A 276 -34.08 11.31 3.15
N ALA A 277 -33.03 12.12 3.21
CA ALA A 277 -32.63 12.99 2.11
C ALA A 277 -31.86 12.21 1.02
N THR A 278 -32.58 11.38 0.27
CA THR A 278 -32.02 10.56 -0.81
C THR A 278 -31.86 11.32 -2.13
N SER A 279 -32.65 12.38 -2.35
CA SER A 279 -32.55 13.26 -3.52
C SER A 279 -33.22 14.61 -3.26
N THR A 280 -33.00 15.57 -4.16
CA THR A 280 -33.66 16.89 -4.13
C THR A 280 -35.18 16.74 -4.23
N GLU A 281 -35.69 15.88 -5.12
CA GLU A 281 -37.13 15.63 -5.33
C GLU A 281 -37.80 15.00 -4.11
N THR A 282 -37.03 14.32 -3.26
CA THR A 282 -37.54 13.74 -2.02
C THR A 282 -37.83 14.85 -1.00
N CYS A 283 -36.96 15.85 -0.93
CA CYS A 283 -36.97 16.86 0.12
C CYS A 283 -37.53 18.22 -0.29
N CYS A 284 -37.64 18.47 -1.59
CA CYS A 284 -37.94 19.78 -2.13
C CYS A 284 -39.01 19.69 -3.21
N LEU A 285 -39.77 20.77 -3.35
CA LEU A 285 -40.74 21.00 -4.43
C LEU A 285 -40.20 22.04 -5.39
N LYS A 286 -40.45 21.86 -6.69
CA LYS A 286 -40.07 22.84 -7.71
C LYS A 286 -40.96 24.08 -7.58
N SER A 287 -40.35 25.25 -7.77
CA SER A 287 -41.10 26.45 -8.09
C SER A 287 -41.26 26.61 -9.60
N CYS A 288 -42.23 27.43 -9.99
CA CYS A 288 -42.53 27.75 -11.38
C CYS A 288 -41.37 28.42 -12.13
N SER A 289 -40.36 28.94 -11.41
CA SER A 289 -39.11 29.41 -12.01
C SER A 289 -38.36 28.33 -12.81
N LEU A 290 -38.61 27.04 -12.52
CA LEU A 290 -38.01 25.88 -13.20
C LEU A 290 -38.98 25.20 -14.18
N HIS A 291 -40.19 25.73 -14.36
CA HIS A 291 -41.20 25.16 -15.25
C HIS A 291 -41.09 25.74 -16.66
N GLU A 292 -41.10 24.87 -17.67
CA GLU A 292 -41.15 25.27 -19.08
C GLU A 292 -42.60 25.16 -19.58
N CYS A 293 -43.18 26.29 -19.97
CA CYS A 293 -44.56 26.34 -20.41
C CYS A 293 -44.77 25.59 -21.73
N GLY A 294 -45.83 24.77 -21.76
CA GLY A 294 -46.25 24.03 -22.94
C GLY A 294 -46.76 24.92 -24.09
N THR A 295 -47.11 24.27 -25.20
CA THR A 295 -47.68 24.98 -26.36
C THR A 295 -48.99 25.65 -25.98
N GLY A 296 -49.13 26.94 -26.30
CA GLY A 296 -50.30 27.72 -25.97
C GLY A 296 -50.23 28.42 -24.61
N TRP A 297 -49.15 28.23 -23.85
CA TRP A 297 -48.92 28.85 -22.54
C TRP A 297 -47.68 29.74 -22.56
N LEU A 298 -47.69 30.80 -21.75
CA LEU A 298 -46.59 31.76 -21.59
C LEU A 298 -46.13 31.77 -20.13
N ALA A 299 -44.83 31.95 -19.91
CA ALA A 299 -44.29 32.07 -18.56
C ALA A 299 -44.96 33.24 -17.85
N ASN A 300 -45.51 32.98 -16.66
CA ASN A 300 -46.14 34.01 -15.85
C ASN A 300 -45.13 34.54 -14.81
N PRO A 301 -44.55 35.74 -15.00
CA PRO A 301 -43.52 36.23 -14.09
C PRO A 301 -44.04 36.45 -12.66
N SER A 302 -45.35 36.65 -12.50
CA SER A 302 -45.99 36.80 -11.19
C SER A 302 -46.09 35.50 -10.40
N GLN A 303 -45.97 34.34 -11.07
CA GLN A 303 -46.01 33.01 -10.43
C GLN A 303 -44.62 32.42 -10.22
N LYS A 304 -43.53 33.14 -10.55
CA LYS A 304 -42.16 32.59 -10.53
C LYS A 304 -41.79 31.86 -9.23
N ASP A 305 -42.21 32.37 -8.09
CA ASP A 305 -41.87 31.83 -6.77
C ASP A 305 -42.95 30.89 -6.20
N VAL A 306 -44.00 30.61 -6.97
CA VAL A 306 -45.07 29.68 -6.57
C VAL A 306 -44.63 28.25 -6.79
N LEU A 307 -45.03 27.36 -5.86
CA LEU A 307 -44.79 25.93 -5.97
C LEU A 307 -45.71 25.35 -7.03
N GLY A 308 -45.11 24.68 -7.99
CA GLY A 308 -45.84 24.16 -9.14
C GLY A 308 -44.89 23.59 -10.18
N SER A 309 -45.43 22.68 -10.98
CA SER A 309 -44.71 22.09 -12.11
C SER A 309 -45.65 21.77 -13.27
N SER A 310 -46.77 22.48 -13.36
CA SER A 310 -47.74 22.35 -14.43
C SER A 310 -47.98 23.71 -15.08
N ASP A 311 -48.50 23.70 -16.30
CA ASP A 311 -48.82 24.92 -17.03
C ASP A 311 -49.89 25.74 -16.29
N GLU A 312 -50.84 25.07 -15.63
CA GLU A 312 -51.90 25.73 -14.86
C GLU A 312 -51.40 26.49 -13.64
N ASP A 313 -50.35 25.96 -12.99
CA ASP A 313 -49.77 26.59 -11.81
C ASP A 313 -48.79 27.72 -12.20
N CYS A 314 -48.04 27.52 -13.28
CA CYS A 314 -46.84 28.29 -13.57
C CYS A 314 -46.93 29.24 -14.75
N CYS A 315 -47.94 29.07 -15.60
CA CYS A 315 -48.05 29.77 -16.86
C CYS A 315 -49.37 30.54 -16.95
N GLU A 316 -49.46 31.41 -17.94
CA GLU A 316 -50.71 32.04 -18.36
C GLU A 316 -51.04 31.61 -19.79
N GLN A 317 -52.33 31.55 -20.11
CA GLN A 317 -52.75 31.15 -21.45
C GLN A 317 -52.39 32.22 -22.47
N SER A 318 -51.81 31.78 -23.58
CA SER A 318 -51.66 32.62 -24.77
C SER A 318 -52.95 32.62 -25.59
N CYS A 319 -53.09 33.66 -26.40
CA CYS A 319 -54.17 33.79 -27.35
C CYS A 319 -54.21 32.67 -28.40
N ALA A 320 -53.16 31.85 -28.55
CA ALA A 320 -53.20 30.67 -29.41
C ALA A 320 -54.22 29.61 -28.96
N LEU A 321 -54.62 29.61 -27.68
CA LEU A 321 -55.67 28.73 -27.15
C LEU A 321 -57.08 29.36 -27.21
N HIS A 322 -57.18 30.63 -27.61
CA HIS A 322 -58.45 31.36 -27.61
C HIS A 322 -59.23 31.13 -28.91
N ASN A 323 -60.54 30.96 -28.80
CA ASN A 323 -61.44 30.85 -29.95
C ASN A 323 -62.18 32.16 -30.15
N CYS A 324 -61.90 32.84 -31.26
CA CYS A 324 -62.53 34.12 -31.56
C CYS A 324 -64.03 33.98 -31.84
N GLY A 325 -64.81 34.92 -31.29
CA GLY A 325 -66.23 35.07 -31.62
C GLY A 325 -66.49 35.32 -33.12
N LYS A 326 -67.77 35.27 -33.51
CA LYS A 326 -68.18 35.43 -34.92
C LYS A 326 -67.73 36.78 -35.50
N GLY A 327 -67.07 36.75 -36.66
CA GLY A 327 -66.59 37.95 -37.36
C GLY A 327 -65.22 38.46 -36.87
N LEU A 328 -64.57 37.70 -35.99
CA LEU A 328 -63.25 37.98 -35.45
C LEU A 328 -62.26 36.88 -35.83
N THR A 329 -60.99 37.26 -35.97
CA THR A 329 -59.85 36.37 -36.18
C THR A 329 -58.79 36.62 -35.12
N LEU A 330 -57.94 35.62 -34.85
CA LEU A 330 -56.80 35.78 -33.96
C LEU A 330 -55.88 36.89 -34.46
N LYS A 331 -55.41 37.73 -33.53
CA LYS A 331 -54.34 38.68 -33.81
C LYS A 331 -53.08 37.95 -34.28
N PRO A 332 -52.23 38.57 -35.12
CA PRO A 332 -50.91 38.06 -35.41
C PRO A 332 -50.13 37.81 -34.11
N ALA A 333 -49.21 36.83 -34.14
CA ALA A 333 -48.41 36.45 -32.97
C ALA A 333 -49.24 36.00 -31.75
N ALA A 334 -50.41 35.39 -31.97
CA ALA A 334 -51.27 34.86 -30.91
C ALA A 334 -50.54 33.91 -29.93
N SER A 335 -49.50 33.21 -30.37
CA SER A 335 -48.66 32.34 -29.53
C SER A 335 -47.77 33.08 -28.53
N THR A 336 -47.57 34.38 -28.69
CA THR A 336 -46.75 35.23 -27.78
C THR A 336 -47.58 36.30 -27.08
N LEU A 337 -48.89 36.32 -27.29
CA LEU A 337 -49.80 37.28 -26.70
C LEU A 337 -50.54 36.63 -25.54
N SER A 338 -50.45 37.21 -24.34
CA SER A 338 -51.19 36.77 -23.15
C SER A 338 -52.67 37.17 -23.27
N GLY A 339 -53.58 36.23 -23.04
CA GLY A 339 -55.01 36.55 -22.97
C GLY A 339 -55.93 35.37 -23.22
N THR A 340 -57.18 35.52 -22.78
CA THR A 340 -58.25 34.51 -22.88
C THR A 340 -59.59 35.11 -23.32
N THR A 341 -59.58 36.35 -23.83
CA THR A 341 -60.79 37.08 -24.22
C THR A 341 -60.68 37.59 -25.65
N ASP A 342 -61.82 37.83 -26.30
CA ASP A 342 -61.87 38.38 -27.66
C ASP A 342 -61.14 39.73 -27.75
N ASP A 343 -61.32 40.63 -26.79
CA ASP A 343 -60.64 41.94 -26.79
C ASP A 343 -59.12 41.81 -26.71
N ALA A 344 -58.62 40.84 -25.93
CA ALA A 344 -57.20 40.58 -25.79
C ALA A 344 -56.64 39.90 -27.04
N CYS A 345 -57.34 38.90 -27.59
CA CYS A 345 -56.79 37.93 -28.53
C CYS A 345 -57.22 38.08 -29.97
N CYS A 346 -58.33 38.77 -30.21
CA CYS A 346 -58.99 38.80 -31.50
C CYS A 346 -59.09 40.22 -32.06
N GLU A 347 -59.24 40.28 -33.36
CA GLU A 347 -59.46 41.49 -34.14
C GLU A 347 -60.46 41.18 -35.27
N THR A 348 -60.94 42.20 -35.97
CA THR A 348 -61.93 41.97 -37.03
C THR A 348 -61.34 41.19 -38.20
N GLU A 349 -62.13 40.35 -38.87
CA GLU A 349 -61.69 39.65 -40.09
C GLU A 349 -61.23 40.61 -41.22
N LEU A 350 -61.66 41.88 -41.15
CA LEU A 350 -61.19 42.92 -42.05
C LEU A 350 -59.68 43.16 -41.91
N CYS A 351 -59.11 42.98 -40.72
CA CYS A 351 -57.69 43.21 -40.48
C CYS A 351 -56.77 42.29 -41.29
N SER A 352 -57.19 41.05 -41.53
CA SER A 352 -56.45 40.14 -42.43
C SER A 352 -56.41 40.67 -43.87
N HIS A 353 -57.46 41.36 -44.31
CA HIS A 353 -57.51 42.00 -45.63
C HIS A 353 -56.70 43.30 -45.64
N MET A 354 -56.77 44.10 -44.56
CA MET A 354 -56.05 45.36 -44.47
C MET A 354 -54.54 45.17 -44.56
N ARG A 355 -53.97 44.12 -43.96
CA ARG A 355 -52.53 43.79 -44.07
C ARG A 355 -52.05 43.46 -45.48
N GLN A 356 -52.95 43.19 -46.41
CA GLN A 356 -52.61 42.96 -47.82
C GLN A 356 -52.57 44.28 -48.63
N LEU A 357 -53.05 45.38 -48.05
CA LEU A 357 -53.10 46.70 -48.67
C LEU A 357 -51.82 47.48 -48.38
N LYS A 358 -51.50 48.43 -49.27
CA LYS A 358 -50.34 49.32 -49.10
C LYS A 358 -50.75 50.60 -48.37
N PRO A 359 -49.93 51.14 -47.46
CA PRO A 359 -50.21 52.43 -46.84
C PRO A 359 -50.16 53.55 -47.88
N ALA A 360 -51.12 54.46 -47.80
CA ALA A 360 -51.15 55.73 -48.53
C ALA A 360 -51.32 56.89 -47.53
N GLY A 361 -50.78 58.06 -47.86
CA GLY A 361 -50.98 59.26 -47.03
C GLY A 361 -52.41 59.81 -47.09
N HIS A 362 -53.11 59.59 -48.20
CA HIS A 362 -54.51 59.94 -48.42
C HIS A 362 -55.06 59.16 -49.63
N CYS A 363 -56.39 58.96 -49.71
CA CYS A 363 -57.00 58.27 -50.85
C CYS A 363 -57.14 59.15 -52.10
N ASN A 364 -57.33 60.47 -51.93
CA ASN A 364 -57.57 61.38 -53.05
C ASN A 364 -56.36 61.43 -54.01
N GLY A 365 -56.57 61.24 -55.32
CA GLY A 365 -55.50 61.30 -56.32
C GLY A 365 -54.82 59.97 -56.64
N LEU A 366 -55.21 58.87 -55.98
CA LEU A 366 -54.82 57.52 -56.41
C LEU A 366 -55.50 57.12 -57.72
N SER A 367 -54.79 56.35 -58.54
CA SER A 367 -55.33 55.79 -59.77
C SER A 367 -56.47 54.81 -59.47
N LYS A 368 -57.35 54.56 -60.45
CA LYS A 368 -58.41 53.54 -60.33
C LYS A 368 -57.84 52.17 -59.97
N GLU A 369 -56.66 51.83 -60.48
CA GLU A 369 -55.99 50.54 -60.30
C GLU A 369 -55.35 50.37 -58.93
N ASP A 370 -54.93 51.47 -58.29
CA ASP A 370 -54.25 51.47 -57.00
C ASP A 370 -55.19 51.73 -55.83
N CYS A 371 -56.28 52.47 -56.06
CA CYS A 371 -57.22 52.89 -55.03
C CYS A 371 -57.74 51.73 -54.17
N GLY A 372 -58.14 50.61 -54.80
CA GLY A 372 -58.66 49.45 -54.06
C GLY A 372 -57.61 48.63 -53.31
N LYS A 373 -56.32 48.94 -53.49
CA LYS A 373 -55.15 48.23 -52.96
C LYS A 373 -54.43 49.01 -51.85
N THR A 374 -54.99 50.13 -51.42
CA THR A 374 -54.39 51.00 -50.40
C THR A 374 -55.31 51.24 -49.22
N TYR A 375 -54.70 51.57 -48.08
CA TYR A 375 -55.39 52.06 -46.89
C TYR A 375 -54.79 53.37 -46.40
N VAL A 376 -55.53 54.08 -45.57
CA VAL A 376 -55.07 55.27 -44.84
C VAL A 376 -55.20 55.02 -43.34
N GLU A 377 -54.25 55.56 -42.57
CA GLU A 377 -54.36 55.62 -41.11
C GLU A 377 -55.18 56.86 -40.74
N SER A 378 -56.28 56.67 -40.00
CA SER A 378 -57.12 57.76 -39.51
C SER A 378 -56.94 57.92 -38.00
N GLU A 379 -56.88 59.16 -37.54
CA GLU A 379 -56.92 59.45 -36.10
C GLU A 379 -58.31 59.07 -35.53
N PRO A 380 -58.36 58.49 -34.32
CA PRO A 380 -59.63 58.14 -33.69
C PRO A 380 -60.51 59.37 -33.46
N THR A 381 -61.81 59.24 -33.74
CA THR A 381 -62.80 60.27 -33.40
C THR A 381 -62.93 60.41 -31.88
N ALA A 382 -63.12 61.64 -31.39
CA ALA A 382 -63.09 61.98 -29.96
C ALA A 382 -64.10 61.23 -29.05
N THR A 383 -65.03 60.46 -29.63
CA THR A 383 -66.01 59.65 -28.91
C THR A 383 -65.50 58.28 -28.44
N ASP A 384 -64.36 57.80 -28.95
CA ASP A 384 -63.90 56.42 -28.73
C ASP A 384 -62.81 56.29 -27.66
N SER A 385 -62.37 57.39 -27.04
CA SER A 385 -61.25 57.40 -26.10
C SER A 385 -61.71 57.63 -24.66
N LYS A 386 -62.01 56.55 -23.93
CA LYS A 386 -62.07 56.58 -22.45
C LYS A 386 -60.75 56.18 -21.79
N ASP A 387 -59.74 55.82 -22.56
CA ASP A 387 -58.43 55.46 -22.03
C ASP A 387 -57.32 56.04 -22.93
N ALA A 388 -56.76 57.18 -22.49
CA ALA A 388 -55.76 57.95 -23.23
C ALA A 388 -54.37 57.28 -23.28
N SER A 389 -54.25 56.01 -22.84
CA SER A 389 -52.98 55.28 -22.75
C SER A 389 -52.69 54.34 -23.92
N LYS A 390 -53.64 54.13 -24.85
CA LYS A 390 -53.40 53.37 -26.09
C LYS A 390 -53.95 54.17 -27.27
N SER A 391 -53.07 54.73 -28.10
CA SER A 391 -53.48 55.32 -29.38
C SER A 391 -53.97 54.19 -30.30
N VAL A 392 -55.26 53.88 -30.26
CA VAL A 392 -55.83 52.87 -31.14
C VAL A 392 -55.89 53.43 -32.56
N LYS A 393 -55.00 52.94 -33.42
CA LYS A 393 -54.94 53.31 -34.83
C LYS A 393 -56.15 52.72 -35.55
N HIS A 394 -56.89 53.57 -36.27
CA HIS A 394 -57.96 53.12 -37.15
C HIS A 394 -57.42 53.08 -38.57
N PHE A 395 -57.65 51.97 -39.25
CA PHE A 395 -57.26 51.80 -40.65
C PHE A 395 -58.52 51.79 -41.49
N VAL A 396 -58.52 52.58 -42.57
CA VAL A 396 -59.69 52.69 -43.46
C VAL A 396 -59.25 52.44 -44.90
N ARG A 397 -60.00 51.64 -45.62
CA ARG A 397 -59.69 51.26 -47.00
C ARG A 397 -60.08 52.38 -47.96
N CYS A 398 -59.27 52.58 -48.99
CA CYS A 398 -59.64 53.42 -50.12
C CYS A 398 -60.53 52.66 -51.12
N PHE A 399 -61.53 53.33 -51.69
CA PHE A 399 -62.38 52.79 -52.74
C PHE A 399 -62.57 53.80 -53.87
N PHE A 400 -62.64 53.31 -55.10
CA PHE A 400 -62.86 54.15 -56.27
C PHE A 400 -64.36 54.34 -56.48
N ASP A 401 -64.85 55.57 -56.34
CA ASP A 401 -66.25 55.88 -56.68
C ASP A 401 -66.33 56.23 -58.17
N GLU A 402 -66.92 55.31 -58.95
CA GLU A 402 -67.16 55.47 -60.39
C GLU A 402 -68.07 56.68 -60.70
N THR A 403 -68.97 57.03 -59.78
CA THR A 403 -69.96 58.11 -59.95
C THR A 403 -69.28 59.48 -60.05
N VAL A 404 -68.24 59.68 -59.25
CA VAL A 404 -67.47 60.93 -59.22
C VAL A 404 -66.06 60.78 -59.79
N SER A 405 -65.71 59.58 -60.28
CA SER A 405 -64.39 59.23 -60.83
C SER A 405 -63.23 59.61 -59.90
N LEU A 406 -63.40 59.38 -58.59
CA LEU A 406 -62.41 59.73 -57.56
C LEU A 406 -62.22 58.59 -56.56
N CYS A 407 -60.97 58.40 -56.13
CA CYS A 407 -60.64 57.52 -55.01
C CYS A 407 -60.92 58.22 -53.68
N ARG A 408 -61.70 57.58 -52.80
CA ARG A 408 -62.14 58.13 -51.51
C ARG A 408 -62.01 57.11 -50.39
N ILE A 409 -62.12 57.56 -49.15
CA ILE A 409 -62.15 56.71 -47.96
C ILE A 409 -63.49 55.97 -47.91
N ASN A 410 -63.46 54.67 -47.58
CA ASN A 410 -64.67 53.89 -47.32
C ASN A 410 -64.94 53.82 -45.80
N ASP A 411 -65.75 54.73 -45.28
CA ASP A 411 -66.01 54.84 -43.83
C ASP A 411 -66.57 53.55 -43.20
N ASN A 412 -67.21 52.68 -43.99
CA ASN A 412 -67.71 51.38 -43.54
C ASN A 412 -66.61 50.32 -43.33
N THR A 413 -65.35 50.67 -43.59
CA THR A 413 -64.19 49.77 -43.45
C THR A 413 -63.23 50.21 -42.34
N ALA A 414 -63.63 51.15 -41.50
CA ALA A 414 -62.85 51.50 -40.33
C ALA A 414 -62.67 50.27 -39.44
N SER A 415 -61.43 49.88 -39.20
CA SER A 415 -61.10 48.74 -38.35
C SER A 415 -59.90 49.03 -37.47
N GLN A 416 -60.00 48.56 -36.23
CA GLN A 416 -58.92 48.56 -35.27
C GLN A 416 -58.15 47.26 -35.45
N CYS A 417 -57.01 47.36 -36.11
CA CYS A 417 -56.14 46.22 -36.35
C CYS A 417 -54.93 46.31 -35.43
N SER A 418 -54.52 45.17 -34.89
CA SER A 418 -53.17 45.07 -34.32
C SER A 418 -52.12 45.21 -35.43
N ASP A 419 -50.87 45.52 -35.05
CA ASP A 419 -49.71 45.83 -35.93
C ASP A 419 -49.90 45.46 -37.43
N MET A 420 -49.91 46.50 -38.27
CA MET A 420 -50.25 46.48 -39.71
C MET A 420 -49.02 46.47 -40.61
#